data_AF-A0A7S2Q7I9-F1
#
_entry.id   AF-A0A7S2Q7I9-F1
#
_cell.length_a   1.000
_cell.length_b   1.000
_cell.length_c   1.000
_cell.angle_alpha   90.00
_cell.angle_beta   90.00
_cell.angle_gamma   90.00
#
_symmetry.space_group_name_H-M   'P 1'
#
loop_
_entity.id
_entity.type
_entity.pdbx_description
1 polymer ?
#
loop_
_entity_poly.entity_id
_entity_poly.type
_entity_poly.pdbx_seq_one_letter_code
_entity_poly.pdbx_strand_id
1 'polypeptide(L)'
;SGSTPPWTAVATVKARFDSVGLMGHSAGARLLASAARDASGSGYNVTAAVLSHGGTHDPNSDALTMPAFFMDAQYDEHVHPETMYAVFDRVYPLDPTNGHVFVNLAKGNHSEPHDLGQLNDWTSRFLGCHVKGRPTSCGRIYGTQSD
;
A
#
# COMPACT_ATOMS: atom_id res chain seq x y z
N SER A 1 -11.70 9.41 23.47
CA SER A 1 -10.62 10.16 24.14
C SER A 1 -9.30 9.47 23.84
N GLY A 2 -8.49 10.02 22.93
CA GLY A 2 -7.19 9.43 22.59
C GLY A 2 -6.18 9.75 23.68
N SER A 3 -5.65 8.73 24.34
CA SER A 3 -4.50 8.88 25.24
C SER A 3 -3.31 9.42 24.47
N THR A 4 -2.70 10.49 24.96
CA THR A 4 -1.48 11.05 24.39
C THR A 4 -0.41 9.94 24.30
N PRO A 5 0.18 9.67 23.12
CA PRO A 5 1.16 8.61 22.98
C PRO A 5 2.38 8.84 23.90
N PRO A 6 2.98 7.79 24.47
CA PRO A 6 4.01 7.89 25.51
C PRO A 6 5.30 8.61 25.07
N TRP A 7 5.53 8.76 23.77
CA TRP A 7 6.69 9.44 23.20
C TRP A 7 6.54 10.97 23.08
N THR A 8 5.34 11.52 23.29
CA THR A 8 5.05 12.94 23.08
C THR A 8 5.79 13.89 24.02
N ALA A 9 6.26 13.41 25.18
CA ALA A 9 7.03 14.21 26.12
C ALA A 9 8.52 14.39 25.72
N VAL A 10 9.01 13.65 24.72
CA VAL A 10 10.45 13.61 24.36
C VAL A 10 10.74 13.78 22.87
N ALA A 11 9.72 13.94 22.02
CA ALA A 11 9.89 13.99 20.58
C ALA A 11 9.41 15.30 19.96
N THR A 12 10.23 15.89 19.09
CA THR A 12 9.77 16.89 18.11
C THR A 12 9.36 16.15 16.84
N VAL A 13 8.08 16.24 16.46
CA VAL A 13 7.57 15.64 15.21
C VAL A 13 7.53 16.68 14.11
N LYS A 14 8.03 16.32 12.92
CA LYS A 14 7.88 17.11 11.69
C LYS A 14 7.15 16.28 10.65
N ALA A 15 6.08 16.84 10.10
CA ALA A 15 5.33 16.24 9.00
C ALA A 15 5.54 17.04 7.71
N ARG A 16 5.49 16.33 6.59
CA ARG A 16 5.58 16.87 5.24
C ARG A 16 4.38 16.33 4.48
N PHE A 17 3.55 17.23 3.95
CA PHE A 17 2.30 16.88 3.25
C PHE A 17 2.42 17.11 1.72
N ASP A 18 3.63 17.41 1.25
CA ASP A 18 4.02 17.43 -0.17
C ASP A 18 4.23 16.03 -0.75
N SER A 19 4.03 14.98 0.05
CA SER A 19 3.99 13.59 -0.42
C SER A 19 3.41 12.73 0.69
N VAL A 20 2.25 12.12 0.44
CA VAL A 20 1.50 11.34 1.44
C VAL A 20 1.31 9.92 0.92
N GLY A 21 1.76 8.95 1.72
CA GLY A 21 1.46 7.54 1.51
C GLY A 21 0.26 7.12 2.36
N LEU A 22 -0.59 6.28 1.79
CA LEU A 22 -1.73 5.69 2.48
C LEU A 22 -1.53 4.18 2.62
N MET A 23 -1.94 3.62 3.76
CA MET A 23 -1.90 2.18 4.01
C MET A 23 -3.15 1.72 4.74
N GLY A 24 -3.65 0.54 4.38
CA GLY A 24 -4.76 -0.11 5.04
C GLY A 24 -4.60 -1.62 5.05
N HIS A 25 -5.34 -2.26 5.96
CA HIS A 25 -5.43 -3.71 6.06
C HIS A 25 -6.91 -4.14 6.11
N SER A 26 -7.26 -5.28 5.52
CA SER A 26 -8.62 -5.83 5.55
C SER A 26 -9.67 -4.82 5.06
N ALA A 27 -10.79 -4.65 5.76
CA ALA A 27 -11.80 -3.63 5.47
C ALA A 27 -11.20 -2.21 5.34
N GLY A 28 -10.12 -1.91 6.08
CA GLY A 28 -9.37 -0.67 5.94
C GLY A 28 -8.74 -0.52 4.56
N ALA A 29 -8.09 -1.57 4.03
CA ALA A 29 -7.56 -1.59 2.66
C ALA A 29 -8.68 -1.52 1.62
N ARG A 30 -9.78 -2.25 1.85
CA ARG A 30 -10.92 -2.29 0.92
C ARG A 30 -11.46 -0.90 0.60
N LEU A 31 -11.68 -0.09 1.64
CA LEU A 31 -12.18 1.27 1.49
C LEU A 31 -11.07 2.27 1.14
N LEU A 32 -9.82 1.95 1.47
CA LEU A 32 -8.68 2.82 1.17
C LEU A 32 -8.49 3.02 -0.32
N ALA A 33 -8.74 2.02 -1.17
CA ALA A 33 -8.56 2.17 -2.62
C ALA A 33 -9.42 3.33 -3.16
N SER A 34 -10.74 3.29 -2.93
CA SER A 34 -11.64 4.39 -3.27
C SER A 34 -11.23 5.72 -2.60
N ALA A 35 -10.88 5.70 -1.31
CA ALA A 35 -10.48 6.93 -0.60
C ALA A 35 -9.18 7.54 -1.13
N ALA A 36 -8.19 6.72 -1.51
CA ALA A 36 -6.91 7.17 -2.07
C ALA A 36 -7.10 7.79 -3.45
N ARG A 37 -7.93 7.17 -4.30
CA ARG A 37 -8.35 7.73 -5.58
C ARG A 37 -9.02 9.09 -5.40
N ASP A 38 -10.03 9.18 -4.52
CA ASP A 38 -10.81 10.39 -4.32
C ASP A 38 -9.96 11.52 -3.73
N ALA A 39 -9.08 11.21 -2.77
CA ALA A 39 -8.14 12.16 -2.22
C ALA A 39 -7.18 12.71 -3.30
N SER A 40 -6.60 11.83 -4.12
CA SER A 40 -5.74 12.24 -5.23
C SER A 40 -6.48 13.11 -6.25
N GLY A 41 -7.68 12.69 -6.66
CA GLY A 41 -8.54 13.46 -7.58
C GLY A 41 -9.00 14.81 -7.03
N SER A 42 -9.09 14.94 -5.70
CA SER A 42 -9.41 16.19 -5.00
C SER A 42 -8.20 17.11 -4.79
N GLY A 43 -7.02 16.75 -5.29
CA GLY A 43 -5.80 17.55 -5.21
C GLY A 43 -4.96 17.34 -3.94
N TYR A 44 -5.28 16.35 -3.10
CA TYR A 44 -4.36 15.93 -2.05
C TYR A 44 -3.16 15.22 -2.67
N ASN A 45 -1.97 15.46 -2.10
CA ASN A 45 -0.73 14.92 -2.65
C ASN A 45 -0.48 13.47 -2.21
N VAL A 46 -1.44 12.59 -2.52
CA VAL A 46 -1.34 11.15 -2.31
C VAL A 46 -0.49 10.56 -3.42
N THR A 47 0.70 10.10 -3.06
CA THR A 47 1.73 9.63 -4.01
C THR A 47 1.86 8.12 -4.05
N ALA A 48 1.33 7.41 -3.05
CA ALA A 48 1.33 5.96 -3.01
C ALA A 48 0.23 5.40 -2.11
N ALA A 49 -0.22 4.19 -2.44
CA ALA A 49 -1.12 3.41 -1.59
C ALA A 49 -0.56 2.00 -1.35
N VAL A 50 -0.74 1.47 -0.14
CA VAL A 50 -0.47 0.08 0.19
C VAL A 50 -1.76 -0.56 0.69
N LEU A 51 -2.18 -1.62 0.00
CA LEU A 51 -3.46 -2.28 0.18
C LEU A 51 -3.18 -3.72 0.58
N SER A 52 -3.47 -4.07 1.82
CA SER A 52 -3.13 -5.37 2.38
C SER A 52 -4.38 -6.17 2.72
N HIS A 53 -4.57 -7.33 2.08
CA HIS A 53 -5.68 -8.25 2.34
C HIS A 53 -7.06 -7.57 2.29
N GLY A 54 -7.26 -6.59 1.41
CA GLY A 54 -8.48 -5.77 1.40
C GLY A 54 -9.57 -6.25 0.45
N GLY A 55 -9.17 -6.94 -0.61
CA GLY A 55 -10.01 -7.24 -1.75
C GLY A 55 -10.47 -5.94 -2.42
N THR A 56 -11.69 -5.99 -2.94
CA THR A 56 -12.34 -4.86 -3.61
C THR A 56 -13.73 -4.62 -3.05
N HIS A 57 -14.15 -3.36 -3.05
CA HIS A 57 -15.56 -2.99 -2.98
C HIS A 57 -16.19 -3.03 -4.37
N ASP A 58 -15.58 -2.35 -5.34
CA ASP A 58 -15.88 -2.41 -6.77
C ASP A 58 -14.59 -2.08 -7.54
N PRO A 59 -14.08 -3.00 -8.37
CA PRO A 59 -12.76 -2.84 -8.96
C PRO A 59 -12.68 -1.68 -9.97
N ASN A 60 -13.81 -1.23 -10.53
CA ASN A 60 -13.82 -0.06 -11.40
C ASN A 60 -13.74 1.24 -10.59
N SER A 61 -14.41 1.31 -9.44
CA SER A 61 -14.29 2.46 -8.56
C SER A 61 -12.99 2.46 -7.75
N ASP A 62 -12.42 1.29 -7.48
CA ASP A 62 -11.19 1.14 -6.71
C ASP A 62 -9.92 1.31 -7.56
N ALA A 63 -10.06 1.53 -8.88
CA ALA A 63 -8.94 1.72 -9.80
C ALA A 63 -8.10 2.96 -9.44
N LEU A 64 -6.84 2.73 -9.10
CA LEU A 64 -5.90 3.77 -8.67
C LEU A 64 -5.12 4.38 -9.84
N THR A 65 -4.83 5.67 -9.75
CA THR A 65 -4.05 6.46 -10.73
C THR A 65 -2.62 6.77 -10.26
N MET A 66 -2.26 6.35 -9.06
CA MET A 66 -0.95 6.51 -8.44
C MET A 66 -0.38 5.13 -8.09
N PRO A 67 0.95 5.00 -7.95
CA PRO A 67 1.59 3.72 -7.61
C PRO A 67 0.91 3.06 -6.40
N ALA A 68 0.54 1.80 -6.55
CA ALA A 68 -0.07 1.04 -5.47
C ALA A 68 0.56 -0.33 -5.30
N PHE A 69 0.72 -0.73 -4.04
CA PHE A 69 1.20 -2.04 -3.65
C PHE A 69 0.07 -2.86 -3.06
N PHE A 70 -0.40 -3.81 -3.86
CA PHE A 70 -1.41 -4.80 -3.50
C PHE A 70 -0.71 -6.02 -2.93
N MET A 71 -1.13 -6.46 -1.74
CA MET A 71 -0.62 -7.67 -1.13
C MET A 71 -1.75 -8.54 -0.59
N ASP A 72 -1.57 -9.84 -0.77
CA ASP A 72 -2.44 -10.88 -0.23
C ASP A 72 -1.62 -12.16 0.09
N ALA A 73 -2.28 -13.17 0.63
CA ALA A 73 -1.69 -14.48 0.87
C ALA A 73 -2.59 -15.63 0.39
N GLN A 74 -1.96 -16.71 -0.05
CA GLN A 74 -2.61 -17.85 -0.68
C GLN A 74 -3.68 -18.54 0.20
N TYR A 75 -3.54 -18.45 1.53
CA TYR A 75 -4.47 -19.05 2.49
C TYR A 75 -5.24 -17.99 3.29
N ASP A 76 -5.43 -16.80 2.73
CA ASP A 76 -6.41 -15.87 3.26
C ASP A 76 -7.84 -16.38 2.98
N GLU A 77 -8.51 -16.82 4.04
CA GLU A 77 -9.90 -17.33 4.01
C GLU A 77 -10.95 -16.22 4.18
N HIS A 78 -10.54 -14.98 4.47
CA HIS A 78 -11.44 -13.83 4.62
C HIS A 78 -11.51 -13.01 3.34
N VAL A 79 -10.37 -12.84 2.68
CA VAL A 79 -10.22 -12.12 1.43
C VAL A 79 -9.37 -12.98 0.50
N HIS A 80 -10.02 -13.58 -0.49
CA HIS A 80 -9.31 -14.40 -1.46
C HIS A 80 -8.46 -13.52 -2.40
N PRO A 81 -7.20 -13.93 -2.74
CA PRO A 81 -6.28 -13.15 -3.58
C PRO A 81 -6.86 -12.70 -4.93
N GLU A 82 -7.79 -13.46 -5.50
CA GLU A 82 -8.49 -13.13 -6.74
C GLU A 82 -9.24 -11.80 -6.64
N THR A 83 -9.74 -11.44 -5.45
CA THR A 83 -10.46 -10.18 -5.23
C THR A 83 -9.51 -8.97 -5.24
N MET A 84 -8.29 -9.14 -4.71
CA MET A 84 -7.24 -8.12 -4.80
C MET A 84 -6.70 -8.01 -6.23
N TYR A 85 -6.53 -9.15 -6.90
CA TYR A 85 -6.10 -9.21 -8.29
C TYR A 85 -7.10 -8.51 -9.23
N ALA A 86 -8.41 -8.62 -8.97
CA ALA A 86 -9.43 -7.92 -9.71
C ALA A 86 -9.29 -6.39 -9.68
N VAL A 87 -8.81 -5.79 -8.58
CA VAL A 87 -8.49 -4.35 -8.55
C VAL A 87 -7.22 -4.07 -9.33
N PHE A 88 -6.20 -4.90 -9.14
CA PHE A 88 -4.91 -4.75 -9.81
C PHE A 88 -5.05 -4.76 -11.34
N ASP A 89 -5.91 -5.61 -11.90
CA ASP A 89 -6.21 -5.64 -13.34
C ASP A 89 -6.94 -4.39 -13.87
N ARG A 90 -7.48 -3.55 -12.98
CA ARG A 90 -8.26 -2.35 -13.33
C ARG A 90 -7.56 -1.03 -13.04
N VAL A 91 -6.40 -1.06 -12.39
CA VAL A 91 -5.61 0.16 -12.15
C VAL A 91 -5.18 0.82 -13.45
N TYR A 92 -4.92 2.12 -13.41
CA TYR A 92 -4.45 2.83 -14.58
C TYR A 92 -3.01 2.43 -14.92
N PRO A 93 -2.65 2.31 -16.21
CA PRO A 93 -1.29 1.98 -16.59
C PRO A 93 -0.35 3.13 -16.18
N LEU A 94 0.76 2.77 -15.55
CA LEU A 94 1.83 3.69 -15.15
C LEU A 94 3.15 3.28 -15.82
N ASP A 95 4.15 4.15 -15.76
CA ASP A 95 5.52 3.82 -16.16
C ASP A 95 6.02 2.63 -15.31
N PRO A 96 6.65 1.59 -15.91
CA PRO A 96 7.16 0.44 -15.17
C PRO A 96 8.09 0.78 -14.01
N THR A 97 8.82 1.90 -14.08
CA THR A 97 9.71 2.39 -13.01
C THR A 97 8.96 2.99 -11.82
N ASN A 98 7.65 3.21 -11.96
CA ASN A 98 6.73 3.69 -10.92
C ASN A 98 5.39 2.93 -10.96
N GLY A 99 5.43 1.65 -11.34
CA GLY A 99 4.23 0.87 -11.61
C GLY A 99 3.46 0.41 -10.37
N HIS A 100 2.27 -0.14 -10.58
CA HIS A 100 1.59 -0.92 -9.55
C HIS A 100 2.32 -2.25 -9.31
N VAL A 101 2.25 -2.75 -8.08
CA VAL A 101 2.86 -4.03 -7.69
C VAL A 101 1.79 -4.89 -7.03
N PHE A 102 1.69 -6.14 -7.45
CA PHE A 102 0.88 -7.15 -6.78
C PHE A 102 1.77 -8.29 -6.28
N VAL A 103 1.59 -8.66 -5.02
CA VAL A 103 2.25 -9.82 -4.41
C VAL A 103 1.23 -10.70 -3.74
N ASN A 104 1.20 -11.98 -4.12
CA ASN A 104 0.48 -13.02 -3.40
C ASN A 104 1.51 -13.93 -2.72
N LEU A 105 1.52 -13.94 -1.39
CA LEU A 105 2.41 -14.81 -0.62
C LEU A 105 1.99 -16.27 -0.77
N ALA A 106 2.93 -17.13 -1.16
CA ALA A 106 2.68 -18.58 -1.25
C ALA A 106 2.29 -19.23 0.10
N LYS A 107 2.57 -18.55 1.22
CA LYS A 107 2.23 -18.94 2.58
C LYS A 107 1.85 -17.71 3.40
N GLY A 108 0.77 -17.81 4.16
CA GLY A 108 0.23 -16.73 4.98
C GLY A 108 -1.29 -16.83 5.01
N ASN A 109 -1.91 -16.10 5.93
CA ASN A 109 -3.36 -15.99 6.07
C ASN A 109 -3.75 -14.51 6.06
N HIS A 110 -5.01 -14.21 6.37
CA HIS A 110 -5.49 -12.82 6.48
C HIS A 110 -4.66 -11.95 7.41
N SER A 111 -4.14 -12.51 8.51
CA SER A 111 -3.39 -11.77 9.53
C SER A 111 -1.89 -11.69 9.26
N GLU A 112 -1.42 -12.12 8.07
CA GLU A 112 0.02 -12.17 7.73
C GLU A 112 0.80 -10.89 8.08
N PRO A 113 0.31 -9.67 7.79
CA PRO A 113 1.05 -8.44 8.08
C PRO A 113 1.29 -8.21 9.58
N HIS A 114 0.39 -8.72 10.42
CA HIS A 114 0.47 -8.63 11.87
C HIS A 114 1.29 -9.77 12.46
N ASP A 115 1.13 -10.99 11.93
CA ASP A 115 1.68 -12.19 12.55
C ASP A 115 3.17 -12.39 12.22
N LEU A 116 3.49 -12.52 10.92
CA LEU A 116 4.86 -12.77 10.45
C LEU A 116 5.47 -11.52 9.81
N GLY A 117 4.65 -10.69 9.16
CA GLY A 117 5.07 -9.43 8.56
C GLY A 117 6.11 -9.60 7.45
N GLN A 118 6.03 -10.67 6.66
CA GLN A 118 7.01 -11.00 5.62
C GLN A 118 7.11 -9.88 4.57
N LEU A 119 6.03 -9.13 4.35
CA LEU A 119 6.00 -7.98 3.44
C LEU A 119 6.15 -6.61 4.11
N ASN A 120 6.45 -6.54 5.41
CA ASN A 120 6.61 -5.26 6.11
C ASN A 120 7.83 -4.49 5.61
N ASP A 121 8.93 -5.17 5.30
CA ASP A 121 10.11 -4.52 4.70
C ASP A 121 9.80 -4.02 3.28
N TRP A 122 9.10 -4.84 2.48
CA TRP A 122 8.68 -4.47 1.13
C TRP A 122 7.73 -3.27 1.12
N THR A 123 6.80 -3.23 2.06
CA THR A 123 5.95 -2.06 2.34
C THR A 123 6.79 -0.80 2.60
N SER A 124 7.76 -0.91 3.52
CA SER A 124 8.63 0.21 3.89
C SER A 124 9.44 0.71 2.70
N ARG A 125 9.93 -0.20 1.85
CA ARG A 125 10.63 0.14 0.60
C ARG A 125 9.71 0.80 -0.40
N PHE A 126 8.50 0.29 -0.59
CA PHE A 126 7.55 0.89 -1.51
C PHE A 126 7.21 2.33 -1.14
N LEU A 127 6.89 2.58 0.14
CA LEU A 127 6.67 3.94 0.65
C LEU A 127 7.95 4.77 0.62
N GLY A 128 9.11 4.17 0.89
CA GLY A 128 10.41 4.82 0.76
C GLY A 128 10.69 5.30 -0.67
N CYS A 129 10.31 4.53 -1.67
CA CYS A 129 10.41 4.90 -3.08
C CYS A 129 9.48 6.08 -3.40
N HIS A 130 8.18 5.92 -3.17
CA HIS A 130 7.18 6.86 -3.71
C HIS A 130 6.87 8.06 -2.82
N VAL A 131 6.90 7.87 -1.50
CA VAL A 131 6.65 8.97 -0.57
C VAL A 131 7.91 9.80 -0.37
N LYS A 132 9.04 9.12 -0.11
CA LYS A 132 10.30 9.79 0.20
C LYS A 132 11.20 10.05 -1.01
N GLY A 133 10.95 9.40 -2.16
CA GLY A 133 11.79 9.54 -3.35
C GLY A 133 13.14 8.85 -3.21
N ARG A 134 13.25 7.74 -2.46
CA ARG A 134 14.53 7.05 -2.23
C ARG A 134 14.90 6.16 -3.43
N PRO A 135 15.96 6.48 -4.19
CA PRO A 135 16.31 5.71 -5.39
C PRO A 135 16.67 4.26 -5.08
N THR A 136 17.32 4.01 -3.95
CA THR A 136 17.65 2.65 -3.49
C THR A 136 16.40 1.83 -3.20
N SER A 137 15.36 2.43 -2.64
CA SER A 137 14.09 1.75 -2.43
C SER A 137 13.36 1.47 -3.76
N CYS A 138 13.36 2.42 -4.71
CA CYS A 138 12.77 2.21 -6.02
C CYS A 138 13.47 1.09 -6.81
N GLY A 139 14.81 1.07 -6.78
CA GLY A 139 15.61 0.04 -7.45
C GLY A 139 15.40 -1.37 -6.90
N ARG A 140 14.87 -1.50 -5.68
CA ARG A 140 14.50 -2.77 -5.05
C ARG A 140 13.13 -3.28 -5.47
N ILE A 141 12.20 -2.35 -5.71
CA ILE A 141 10.83 -2.68 -6.13
C ILE A 141 10.77 -2.96 -7.64
N TYR A 142 11.38 -2.09 -8.46
CA TYR A 142 11.23 -2.12 -9.92
C TYR A 142 12.52 -2.46 -10.67
N GLY A 143 13.66 -2.40 -9.98
CA GLY A 143 14.97 -2.63 -10.57
C GLY A 143 15.48 -4.05 -10.38
N THR A 144 16.71 -4.28 -10.80
CA THR A 144 17.41 -5.57 -10.70
C THR A 144 18.30 -5.67 -9.46
N GLN A 145 18.14 -4.77 -8.48
CA GLN A 145 18.99 -4.76 -7.29
C GLN A 145 18.65 -5.94 -6.36
N SER A 146 19.61 -6.85 -6.16
CA SER A 146 19.49 -8.01 -5.26
C SER A 146 19.70 -7.64 -3.79
N ASP A 147 19.10 -8.40 -2.87
CA ASP A 147 19.23 -8.29 -1.38
C ASP A 147 20.66 -8.08 -0.91
#